data_AF-A0A6A4UJZ7-F1
#
_entry.id   AF-A0A6A4UJZ7-F1
#
_cell.length_a   1.000
_cell.length_b   1.000
_cell.length_c   1.000
_cell.angle_alpha   90.00
_cell.angle_beta   90.00
_cell.angle_gamma   90.00
#
_symmetry.space_group_name_H-M   'P 1'
#
loop_
_entity.id
_entity.type
_entity.pdbx_description
1 polymer ?
#
loop_
_entity_poly.entity_id
_entity_poly.type
_entity_poly.pdbx_seq_one_letter_code
_entity_poly.pdbx_strand_id
1 'polypeptide(L)' 'MEIGIFDLETSGFYADSSILLCCSVKSYKDKKVTTIRADKFKTWKTNKSYEREVIEKIAYELDKYDILIAHNG' A
#
# COMPACT_ATOMS: atom_id res chain seq x y z
N MET A 1 14.90 15.13 -0.21
CA MET A 1 15.16 13.68 -0.14
C MET A 1 14.38 13.09 1.03
N GLU A 2 13.15 12.70 0.76
CA GLU A 2 12.31 11.89 1.63
C GLU A 2 12.44 10.42 1.24
N ILE A 3 12.67 9.55 2.22
CA ILE A 3 12.80 8.10 2.01
C ILE A 3 11.60 7.42 2.66
N GLY A 4 10.87 6.62 1.89
CA GLY A 4 9.77 5.79 2.37
C GLY A 4 10.21 4.34 2.49
N ILE A 5 10.05 3.74 3.67
CA ILE A 5 10.22 2.30 3.87
C ILE A 5 8.82 1.69 3.87
N PHE A 6 8.52 0.82 2.91
CA PHE A 6 7.16 0.31 2.72
C PHE A 6 7.10 -1.20 2.65
N ASP A 7 5.89 -1.70 2.90
CA ASP A 7 5.53 -3.11 2.78
C ASP A 7 4.08 -3.25 2.30
N LEU A 8 3.79 -4.32 1.59
CA LEU A 8 2.50 -4.62 0.96
C LEU A 8 1.97 -5.97 1.43
N GLU A 9 0.68 -6.03 1.73
CA GLU A 9 0.01 -7.29 2.04
C GLU A 9 -1.06 -7.60 1.01
N THR A 10 -1.12 -8.86 0.61
CA THR A 10 -2.09 -9.35 -0.38
C THR A 10 -3.00 -10.41 0.21
N SER A 11 -4.08 -10.74 -0.49
CA SER A 11 -5.06 -11.73 -0.04
C SER A 11 -4.59 -13.18 -0.12
N GLY A 12 -3.40 -13.44 -0.66
CA GLY A 12 -2.91 -14.79 -0.91
C GLY A 12 -1.38 -14.85 -0.85
N PHE A 13 -0.84 -16.06 -0.83
CA PHE A 13 0.61 -16.26 -0.81
C PHE A 13 1.27 -15.88 -2.14
N TYR A 14 0.55 -16.04 -3.26
CA TYR A 14 1.02 -15.72 -4.59
C TYR A 14 0.46 -14.38 -5.06
N ALA A 15 1.32 -13.35 -5.07
CA ALA A 15 0.97 -11.97 -5.40
C ALA A 15 0.20 -11.87 -6.74
N ASP A 16 0.66 -12.57 -7.78
CA ASP A 16 0.12 -12.50 -9.16
C ASP A 16 -1.36 -12.92 -9.30
N SER A 17 -1.89 -13.66 -8.32
CA SER A 17 -3.27 -14.18 -8.32
C SER A 17 -4.12 -13.63 -7.17
N SER A 18 -3.60 -12.61 -6.48
CA SER A 18 -4.16 -12.05 -5.26
C SER A 18 -4.46 -10.57 -5.44
N ILE A 19 -5.26 -10.01 -4.52
CA ILE A 19 -5.53 -8.58 -4.47
C ILE A 19 -4.71 -7.92 -3.36
N LEU A 20 -4.36 -6.65 -3.55
CA LEU A 20 -3.72 -5.80 -2.56
C LEU A 20 -4.70 -5.41 -1.45
N LEU A 21 -4.35 -5.74 -0.22
CA LEU A 21 -5.17 -5.51 0.97
C LEU A 21 -4.72 -4.28 1.74
N CYS A 22 -3.41 -4.06 1.87
CA CYS A 22 -2.89 -2.88 2.52
C CYS A 22 -1.48 -2.54 2.08
N CYS A 23 -1.10 -1.30 2.38
CA CYS A 23 0.26 -0.81 2.32
C CYS A 23 0.53 -0.09 3.63
N SER A 24 1.70 -0.33 4.22
CA SER A 24 2.24 0.56 5.24
C SER A 24 3.51 1.19 4.71
N VAL A 25 3.64 2.51 4.87
CA VAL A 25 4.87 3.23 4.56
C VAL A 25 5.29 4.07 5.76
N LYS A 26 6.56 3.93 6.13
CA LYS A 26 7.21 4.69 7.20
C LYS A 26 8.16 5.69 6.57
N SER A 27 7.96 6.98 6.84
CA SER A 27 8.98 7.97 6.49
C SER A 27 10.23 7.74 7.35
N TYR A 28 11.38 7.72 6.70
CA TYR A 28 12.65 7.59 7.38
C TYR A 28 12.98 8.80 8.27
N LYS A 29 12.53 9.99 7.87
CA LYS A 29 12.89 11.25 8.53
C LYS A 29 12.06 11.50 9.78
N ASP A 30 10.73 11.50 9.65
CA ASP A 30 9.82 11.84 10.75
C ASP A 30 9.33 10.60 11.54
N LYS A 31 9.68 9.40 11.07
CA LYS A 31 9.26 8.10 11.63
C LYS A 31 7.74 7.88 11.65
N LYS A 32 6.97 8.71 10.96
CA LYS A 32 5.53 8.58 10.81
C LYS A 32 5.20 7.39 9.91
N VAL A 33 4.16 6.66 10.28
CA VAL A 33 3.61 5.55 9.50
C VAL A 33 2.28 5.99 8.89
N THR A 34 2.15 5.87 7.58
CA THR A 34 0.87 5.93 6.87
C THR A 34 0.46 4.51 6.50
N THR A 35 -0.73 4.09 6.89
CA THR A 35 -1.30 2.79 6.50
C THR A 35 -2.55 3.00 5.66
N ILE A 36 -2.56 2.41 4.47
CA ILE A 36 -3.70 2.35 3.57
C ILE A 36 -4.28 0.94 3.65
N ARG A 37 -5.58 0.81 3.90
CA ARG A 37 -6.24 -0.49 4.01
C ARG A 37 -7.47 -0.56 3.12
N ALA A 38 -7.60 -1.65 2.38
CA ALA A 38 -8.70 -1.90 1.46
C ALA A 38 -10.07 -1.85 2.17
N ASP A 39 -10.16 -2.31 3.43
CA ASP A 39 -11.40 -2.30 4.21
C ASP A 39 -11.94 -0.91 4.56
N LYS A 40 -11.17 0.15 4.32
CA LYS A 40 -11.58 1.55 4.50
C LYS A 40 -12.26 2.14 3.25
N PHE A 41 -12.22 1.45 2.12
CA PHE A 41 -12.86 1.89 0.88
C PHE A 41 -14.30 1.39 0.81
N LYS A 42 -15.20 2.21 0.24
CA LYS A 42 -16.63 1.87 0.13
C LYS A 42 -16.86 0.61 -0.69
N THR A 43 -16.07 0.46 -1.76
CA THR A 43 -16.09 -0.65 -2.70
C THR A 43 -15.77 -2.00 -2.05
N TRP A 44 -15.03 -2.02 -0.94
CA TRP A 44 -14.69 -3.26 -0.23
C TRP A 44 -15.90 -4.08 0.22
N LYS A 45 -16.99 -3.42 0.62
CA LYS A 45 -18.19 -4.12 1.11
C LYS A 45 -18.98 -4.80 -0.01
N THR A 46 -18.87 -4.30 -1.24
CA THR A 46 -19.69 -4.73 -2.38
C THR A 46 -18.91 -5.52 -3.42
N ASN A 47 -17.62 -5.22 -3.60
CA ASN A 47 -16.73 -5.90 -4.54
C ASN A 47 -15.29 -5.89 -4.01
N LYS A 48 -14.92 -6.93 -3.26
CA LYS A 48 -13.58 -7.06 -2.66
C LYS A 48 -12.47 -7.17 -3.70
N SER A 49 -12.76 -7.73 -4.87
CA SER A 49 -11.82 -7.84 -5.99
C SER A 49 -11.57 -6.52 -6.72
N TYR A 50 -12.34 -5.46 -6.42
CA TYR A 50 -12.12 -4.15 -7.00
C TYR A 50 -11.07 -3.37 -6.21
N GLU A 51 -9.80 -3.63 -6.50
CA GLU A 51 -8.66 -3.04 -5.79
C GLU A 51 -8.15 -1.73 -6.39
N ARG A 52 -8.75 -1.25 -7.49
CA ARG A 52 -8.30 -0.04 -8.20
C ARG A 52 -8.15 1.18 -7.28
N GLU A 53 -9.15 1.46 -6.44
CA GLU A 53 -9.11 2.60 -5.51
C GLU A 53 -7.98 2.46 -4.46
N VAL A 54 -7.71 1.23 -4.05
CA VAL A 54 -6.65 0.91 -3.08
C VAL A 54 -5.29 1.15 -3.73
N ILE A 55 -5.09 0.62 -4.94
CA ILE A 55 -3.85 0.77 -5.73
C ILE A 55 -3.58 2.24 -6.02
N GLU A 56 -4.58 3.00 -6.51
CA GLU A 56 -4.44 4.43 -6.80
C GLU A 56 -4.04 5.20 -5.54
N LYS A 57 -4.60 4.85 -4.37
CA LYS A 57 -4.24 5.48 -3.11
C LYS A 57 -2.83 5.13 -2.63
N ILE A 58 -2.41 3.88 -2.81
CA ILE A 58 -1.06 3.40 -2.49
C ILE A 58 -0.04 4.13 -3.37
N ALA A 59 -0.24 4.12 -4.69
CA ALA A 59 0.62 4.81 -5.63
C ALA A 59 0.76 6.29 -5.27
N TYR A 60 -0.35 6.98 -5.01
CA TYR A 60 -0.35 8.39 -4.59
C TYR A 60 0.45 8.64 -3.29
N GLU A 61 0.42 7.72 -2.33
CA GLU A 61 1.19 7.88 -1.09
C GLU A 61 2.67 7.61 -1.31
N LEU A 62 3.02 6.57 -2.08
CA LEU A 62 4.40 6.21 -2.39
C LEU A 62 5.10 7.26 -3.27
N ASP A 63 4.37 7.96 -4.14
CA ASP A 63 4.87 9.03 -5.01
C ASP A 63 5.36 10.28 -4.25
N LYS A 64 5.07 10.37 -2.94
CA LYS A 64 5.55 11.48 -2.08
C LYS A 64 7.01 11.32 -1.67
N TYR A 65 7.60 10.14 -1.87
CA TYR A 65 8.94 9.82 -1.43
C TYR A 65 9.90 9.82 -2.63
N ASP A 66 11.07 10.42 -2.44
CA ASP A 66 12.11 10.44 -3.48
C ASP A 66 12.77 9.07 -3.65
N ILE A 67 12.84 8.28 -2.57
CA ILE A 67 13.41 6.92 -2.55
C ILE A 67 12.46 6.00 -1.81
N LEU A 68 12.15 4.86 -2.41
CA LEU A 68 11.36 3.80 -1.80
C LEU A 68 12.24 2.60 -1.46
N ILE A 69 12.07 2.07 -0.25
CA ILE A 69 12.78 0.89 0.25
C ILE A 69 11.74 -0.15 0.63
N ALA A 70 11.80 -1.30 -0.02
CA ALA A 70 11.11 -2.52 0.42
C ALA A 70 12.12 -3.57 0.82
N HIS A 71 11.71 -4.51 1.67
CA HIS A 71 12.46 -5.74 1.90
C HIS A 71 11.87 -6.84 1.02
N ASN A 72 12.59 -7.24 -0.04
CA ASN A 72 12.09 -8.24 -1.01
C ASN A 72 10.79 -7.80 -1.72
N GLY A 73 10.68 -6.51 -2.07
CA GLY A 73 9.53 -5.93 -2.76
C GLY A 73 9.73 -5.69 -4.24
#